data_AF-A0A8U0NR60-F1
#
_entry.id   AF-A0A8U0NR60-F1
#
_cell.length_a   1.000
_cell.length_b   1.000
_cell.length_c   1.000
_cell.angle_alpha   90.00
_cell.angle_beta   90.00
_cell.angle_gamma   90.00
#
_symmetry.space_group_name_H-M   'P 1'
#
loop_
_entity.id
_entity.type
_entity.pdbx_description
1 polymer ?
#
loop_
_entity_poly.entity_id
_entity_poly.type
_entity_poly.pdbx_seq_one_letter_code
_entity_poly.pdbx_strand_id
1 'polypeptide(L)'
;MDLAKDLEKELETTAQEVLGKLRSGELFQSNWDTAAFIIFLIFLGTVLLLLLLVCLHCCCHSCCSRRASRPRKVSPGKEHRRGVDNLALEP
;
A
#
# COMPACT_ATOMS: atom_id res chain seq x y z
N MET A 1 -24.94 -1.05 -14.90
CA MET A 1 -25.00 -0.88 -13.42
C MET A 1 -25.68 -2.07 -12.74
N ASP A 2 -26.26 -3.00 -13.50
CA ASP A 2 -26.97 -4.18 -12.98
C ASP A 2 -26.06 -5.36 -12.64
N LEU A 3 -24.98 -5.55 -13.40
CA LEU A 3 -23.97 -6.60 -13.13
C LEU A 3 -23.31 -6.43 -11.75
N ALA A 4 -23.07 -5.19 -11.31
CA ALA A 4 -22.53 -4.90 -9.99
C ALA A 4 -23.53 -5.23 -8.87
N LYS A 5 -24.84 -5.03 -9.12
CA LYS A 5 -25.90 -5.31 -8.14
C LYS A 5 -26.19 -6.80 -8.00
N ASP A 6 -26.03 -7.59 -9.06
CA ASP A 6 -26.13 -9.05 -8.97
C ASP A 6 -24.90 -9.65 -8.30
N LEU A 7 -23.70 -9.17 -8.62
CA LEU A 7 -22.47 -9.61 -7.96
C LEU A 7 -22.47 -9.30 -6.45
N GLU A 8 -22.99 -8.14 -6.07
CA GLU A 8 -23.11 -7.73 -4.67
C GLU A 8 -24.09 -8.64 -3.91
N LYS A 9 -25.23 -9.01 -4.52
CA LYS A 9 -26.17 -9.97 -3.93
C LYS A 9 -25.60 -11.36 -3.79
N GLU A 10 -24.91 -11.88 -4.81
CA GLU A 10 -24.27 -13.20 -4.73
C GLU A 10 -23.14 -13.23 -3.70
N LEU A 11 -22.39 -12.13 -3.56
CA LEU A 11 -21.36 -11.99 -2.54
C LEU A 11 -21.98 -11.94 -1.13
N GLU A 12 -23.08 -11.21 -0.95
CA GLU A 12 -23.78 -11.12 0.34
C GLU A 12 -24.37 -12.47 0.76
N THR A 13 -25.02 -13.19 -0.15
CA THR A 13 -25.61 -14.51 0.15
C THR A 13 -24.52 -15.53 0.48
N THR A 14 -23.45 -15.55 -0.31
CA THR A 14 -22.30 -16.42 -0.06
C THR A 14 -21.65 -16.04 1.27
N ALA A 15 -21.39 -14.75 1.52
CA ALA A 15 -20.80 -14.26 2.77
C ALA A 15 -21.65 -14.63 3.99
N GLN A 16 -22.98 -14.48 3.92
CA GLN A 16 -23.90 -14.87 4.99
C GLN A 16 -23.89 -16.38 5.24
N GLU A 17 -23.76 -17.19 4.20
CA GLU A 17 -23.68 -18.65 4.33
C GLU A 17 -22.34 -19.09 4.94
N VAL A 18 -21.19 -18.60 4.46
CA VAL A 18 -19.90 -18.91 5.07
C VAL A 18 -19.75 -18.30 6.46
N LEU A 19 -20.17 -17.05 6.71
CA LEU A 19 -20.17 -16.48 8.07
C LEU A 19 -21.13 -17.23 8.98
N GLY A 20 -22.29 -17.65 8.47
CA GLY A 20 -23.24 -18.46 9.20
C GLY A 20 -22.61 -19.78 9.63
N LYS A 21 -21.90 -20.45 8.73
CA LYS A 21 -21.18 -21.71 9.01
C LYS A 21 -19.96 -21.52 9.93
N LEU A 22 -19.17 -20.47 9.74
CA LEU A 22 -18.04 -20.09 10.60
C LEU A 22 -18.50 -19.72 12.02
N ARG A 23 -19.69 -19.10 12.14
CA ARG A 23 -20.30 -18.73 13.42
C ARG A 23 -20.99 -19.91 14.11
N SER A 24 -21.56 -20.83 13.35
CA SER A 24 -22.25 -22.01 13.89
C SER A 24 -21.30 -23.14 14.27
N GLY A 25 -20.15 -23.25 13.62
CA GLY A 25 -19.13 -24.27 13.90
C GLY A 25 -18.04 -23.70 14.81
N GLU A 26 -18.22 -23.81 16.13
CA GLU A 26 -17.15 -23.95 17.13
C GLU A 26 -15.97 -22.94 17.19
N LEU A 27 -15.89 -21.89 16.37
CA LEU A 27 -14.72 -20.99 16.37
C LEU A 27 -14.54 -20.12 17.64
N PHE A 28 -15.51 -20.15 18.57
CA PHE A 28 -15.53 -19.29 19.75
C PHE A 28 -15.75 -20.03 21.08
N GLN A 29 -15.58 -21.35 21.13
CA GLN A 29 -15.88 -22.10 22.36
C GLN A 29 -14.69 -22.15 23.34
N SER A 30 -13.46 -21.90 22.87
CA SER A 30 -12.25 -21.83 23.71
C SER A 30 -11.61 -20.43 23.62
N ASN A 31 -11.22 -19.88 24.78
CA ASN A 31 -10.49 -18.61 24.86
C ASN A 31 -9.20 -18.62 24.01
N TRP A 32 -8.58 -19.79 23.85
CA TRP A 32 -7.36 -19.95 23.05
C TRP A 32 -7.62 -19.89 21.54
N ASP A 33 -8.77 -20.38 21.07
CA ASP A 33 -9.13 -20.31 19.65
C ASP A 33 -9.44 -18.87 19.22
N THR A 34 -10.09 -18.11 20.12
CA THR A 34 -10.29 -16.67 19.91
C THR A 34 -8.96 -15.90 19.87
N ALA A 35 -8.02 -16.23 20.78
CA ALA A 35 -6.70 -15.62 20.78
C ALA A 35 -5.92 -15.94 19.48
N ALA A 36 -5.94 -17.20 19.04
CA ALA A 36 -5.32 -17.61 17.79
C ALA A 36 -5.95 -16.92 16.58
N PHE A 37 -7.27 -16.78 16.55
CA PHE A 37 -8.00 -16.06 15.51
C PHE A 37 -7.64 -14.58 15.46
N ILE A 38 -7.55 -13.90 16.61
CA ILE A 38 -7.12 -12.50 16.67
C ILE A 38 -5.69 -12.33 16.16
N ILE A 39 -4.77 -13.21 16.55
CA ILE A 39 -3.38 -13.19 16.06
C ILE A 39 -3.34 -13.38 14.54
N PHE A 40 -4.13 -14.32 14.02
CA PHE A 40 -4.26 -14.56 12.59
C PHE A 40 -4.82 -13.34 11.84
N LEU A 41 -5.85 -12.69 12.38
CA LEU A 41 -6.41 -11.46 11.80
C LEU A 41 -5.41 -10.30 11.82
N ILE A 42 -4.62 -10.15 12.89
CA ILE A 42 -3.56 -9.13 12.95
C ILE A 42 -2.49 -9.44 11.91
N PHE A 43 -2.07 -10.71 11.79
CA PHE A 43 -1.10 -11.10 10.76
C PHE A 43 -1.63 -10.83 9.35
N LEU A 44 -2.85 -11.27 9.04
CA LEU A 44 -3.46 -11.05 7.73
C LEU A 44 -3.67 -9.55 7.46
N GLY A 45 -4.12 -8.79 8.46
CA GLY A 45 -4.31 -7.36 8.39
C GLY A 45 -3.00 -6.59 8.17
N THR A 46 -1.92 -6.98 8.86
CA THR A 46 -0.59 -6.37 8.66
C THR A 46 -0.02 -6.68 7.28
N VAL A 47 -0.14 -7.91 6.79
CA VAL A 47 0.28 -8.28 5.43
C VAL A 47 -0.50 -7.48 4.39
N LEU A 48 -1.83 -7.38 4.56
CA LEU A 48 -2.68 -6.60 3.66
C LEU A 48 -2.36 -5.11 3.71
N LEU A 49 -2.11 -4.55 4.90
CA LEU A 49 -1.70 -3.17 5.09
C LEU A 49 -0.35 -2.89 4.41
N LEU A 50 0.64 -3.76 4.61
CA LEU A 50 1.94 -3.63 3.95
C LEU A 50 1.81 -3.70 2.43
N LEU A 51 1.01 -4.64 1.92
CA LEU A 51 0.72 -4.75 0.49
C LEU A 51 0.06 -3.47 -0.04
N LEU A 52 -0.92 -2.93 0.69
CA LEU A 52 -1.57 -1.68 0.35
C LEU A 52 -0.58 -0.50 0.34
N LEU A 53 0.30 -0.40 1.34
CA LEU A 53 1.34 0.63 1.40
C LEU A 53 2.32 0.52 0.24
N VAL A 54 2.73 -0.70 -0.14
CA VAL A 54 3.56 -0.94 -1.33
C VAL A 54 2.82 -0.52 -2.58
N CYS A 55 1.55 -0.89 -2.74
CA CYS A 55 0.72 -0.46 -3.86
C CYS A 55 0.61 1.07 -3.91
N LEU A 56 0.35 1.75 -2.80
CA LEU A 56 0.28 3.21 -2.73
C LEU A 56 1.63 3.86 -3.05
N HIS A 57 2.73 3.33 -2.51
CA HIS A 57 4.08 3.85 -2.77
C HIS A 57 4.50 3.65 -4.24
N CYS A 58 4.27 2.46 -4.79
CA CYS A 58 4.54 2.16 -6.20
C CYS A 58 3.63 2.93 -7.14
N CYS A 59 2.34 3.08 -6.84
CA CYS A 59 1.39 3.86 -7.63
C CYS A 59 1.70 5.36 -7.56
N CYS A 60 2.11 5.90 -6.40
CA CYS A 60 2.55 7.29 -6.29
C CYS A 60 3.89 7.51 -7.02
N HIS A 61 4.85 6.59 -6.92
CA HIS A 61 6.12 6.70 -7.64
C HIS A 61 5.91 6.60 -9.16
N SER A 62 5.13 5.62 -9.65
CA SER A 62 4.84 5.45 -11.08
C SER A 62 3.90 6.53 -11.67
N CYS A 63 2.95 7.07 -10.89
CA CYS A 63 2.14 8.21 -11.32
C CYS A 63 2.92 9.54 -11.31
N CYS A 64 3.84 9.74 -10.35
CA CYS A 64 4.71 10.92 -10.29
C CYS A 64 5.83 10.87 -11.36
N SER A 65 6.37 9.70 -11.69
CA SER A 65 7.31 9.55 -12.82
C SER A 65 6.66 9.83 -14.18
N ARG A 66 5.38 9.49 -14.38
CA ARG A 66 4.64 9.85 -15.62
C ARG A 66 4.29 11.34 -15.73
N ARG A 67 4.21 12.08 -14.61
CA ARG A 67 4.08 13.56 -14.66
C ARG A 67 5.43 14.26 -14.84
N ALA A 68 6.54 13.61 -14.47
CA ALA A 68 7.90 14.13 -14.66
C ALA A 68 8.44 13.93 -16.10
N SER A 69 7.79 13.11 -16.93
CA SER A 69 8.18 12.89 -18.33
C SER A 69 7.59 13.93 -19.30
N ARG A 70 7.67 15.22 -18.96
CA ARG A 70 7.74 16.29 -19.98
C ARG A 70 9.19 16.75 -20.00
N PRO A 71 9.99 16.48 -21.05
CA PRO A 71 11.33 17.01 -21.16
C PRO A 71 11.21 18.49 -21.55
N ARG A 72 10.82 19.35 -20.60
CA ARG A 72 10.98 20.79 -20.80
C ARG A 72 12.43 21.11 -20.49
N LYS A 73 13.24 21.12 -21.54
CA LYS A 73 14.55 21.79 -21.63
C LYS A 73 14.58 23.03 -20.75
N VAL A 74 15.15 22.98 -19.54
CA VAL A 74 15.60 24.17 -18.82
C VAL A 74 16.77 23.80 -17.91
N SER A 75 17.98 24.14 -18.39
CA SER A 75 19.23 24.49 -17.69
C SER A 75 19.78 23.59 -16.56
N PRO A 76 21.06 23.17 -16.59
CA PRO A 76 21.69 22.59 -15.42
C PRO A 76 21.82 23.68 -14.35
N GLY A 77 21.02 23.52 -13.29
CA GLY A 77 21.15 24.30 -12.07
C GLY A 77 22.56 24.11 -11.52
N LYS A 78 23.25 25.23 -11.35
CA LYS A 78 24.58 25.36 -10.77
C LYS A 78 24.66 24.57 -9.46
N GLU A 79 25.30 23.41 -9.52
CA GLU A 79 25.82 22.73 -8.34
C GLU A 79 26.81 23.69 -7.70
N HIS A 80 26.47 24.18 -6.51
CA HIS A 80 27.28 25.11 -5.74
C HIS A 80 28.54 24.40 -5.23
N ARG A 81 29.53 24.23 -6.11
CA ARG A 81 30.89 23.91 -5.72
C ARG A 81 31.53 25.21 -5.21
N ARG A 82 31.49 25.41 -3.89
CA ARG A 82 32.36 26.38 -3.21
C ARG A 82 33.81 25.91 -3.38
N GLY A 83 34.45 26.34 -4.46
CA GLY A 83 35.91 26.39 -4.54
C GLY A 83 36.38 27.62 -3.77
N VAL A 84 37.34 27.44 -2.86
CA VAL A 84 38.05 28.56 -2.25
C VAL A 84 39.10 29.00 -3.25
N ASP A 85 38.98 30.21 -3.78
CA ASP A 85 40.01 30.80 -4.64
C ASP A 85 41.25 31.10 -3.78
N ASN A 86 42.31 30.32 -3.98
CA ASN A 86 43.60 30.56 -3.34
C ASN A 86 44.32 31.68 -4.11
N LEU A 87 44.22 32.91 -3.60
CA LEU A 87 44.96 34.09 -4.10
C LEU A 87 46.43 34.13 -3.64
N ALA A 88 47.03 32.98 -3.33
CA ALA A 88 48.41 32.92 -2.88
C ALA A 88 49.28 32.29 -3.97
N LEU A 89 50.17 33.15 -4.49
CA LEU A 89 51.38 32.87 -5.28
C LEU A 89 51.22 32.93 -6.80
N GLU A 90 51.45 34.13 -7.32
CA GLU A 90 52.31 34.31 -8.48
C GLU A 90 53.45 35.28 -8.08
N PRO A 91 54.67 35.12 -8.64
CA PRO A 91 55.96 35.43 -8.02
C PRO A 91 56.38 36.90 -7.98
#